data_AF-A0A954NPX8-F1
#
_entry.id   AF-A0A954NPX8-F1
#
_cell.length_a   1.000
_cell.length_b   1.000
_cell.length_c   1.000
_cell.angle_alpha   90.00
_cell.angle_beta   90.00
_cell.angle_gamma   90.00
#
_symmetry.space_group_name_H-M   'P 1'
#
loop_
_entity.id
_entity.type
_entity.pdbx_description
1 polymer ?
#
loop_
_entity_poly.entity_id
_entity_poly.type
_entity_poly.pdbx_seq_one_letter_code
_entity_poly.pdbx_strand_id
1 'polypeptide(L)'
;LTEREVETAVVGGVYVRKELIEEEVLSAIPNLLDQLAAEANFDPLAEMVKALWPLSVYPPNMQIHPESVSTDDKGVSLTLSVALAPINPVQQNPLQIVQASAPPAYEIEKSTDLRASVAVDVLDHLSSLIAGTSDAQIYTSDIPGRPFHELADLSELSRAIPGLARFPTDSEVWARLRLEAPIHLRPNDIPIPGEGEQTELMIDVPQMSLQLSVIPPSSSSDETSPAPVVPQHVLDASLHVQQPATLAVTGHTGQDLGLRFSWGTDTQVTAIVNPSEGNEEINAAELASLFEQGWRRWAAAQTQDVVDIPTIAVGETQMTLTQMDWSGLSLSAHFLPATTTIRNASDETISYLVRGPDSRWSKVRTLVPGDVSTYRTGTELTLRPHLDWQFDMIPLPPGTTWEWRSAGDSKSASWTQVAPLQVSTAAVTDTETPQAANE
;
A
#
# COMPACT_ATOMS: atom_id res chain seq x y z
N LEU A 1 18.87 55.65 11.01
CA LEU A 1 18.43 54.63 10.04
C LEU A 1 16.93 54.66 10.03
N THR A 2 16.35 55.17 8.95
CA THR A 2 14.91 55.14 8.74
C THR A 2 14.46 53.73 8.35
N GLU A 3 13.21 53.37 8.67
CA GLU A 3 12.62 52.05 8.39
C GLU A 3 12.83 51.63 6.91
N ARG A 4 12.75 52.60 6.00
CA ARG A 4 12.99 52.43 4.56
C ARG A 4 14.45 52.08 4.21
N GLU A 5 15.42 52.59 4.94
CA GLU A 5 16.85 52.30 4.73
C GLU A 5 17.23 50.92 5.27
N VAL A 6 16.58 50.47 6.35
CA VAL A 6 16.75 49.11 6.89
C VAL A 6 16.09 48.09 5.97
N GLU A 7 14.87 48.35 5.50
CA GLU A 7 14.17 47.49 4.55
C GLU A 7 14.93 47.38 3.21
N THR A 8 15.46 48.49 2.69
CA THR A 8 16.27 48.46 1.44
C THR A 8 17.62 47.77 1.64
N ALA A 9 18.27 47.93 2.80
CA ALA A 9 19.56 47.28 3.08
C ALA A 9 19.42 45.78 3.36
N VAL A 10 18.34 45.37 4.03
CA VAL A 10 18.05 43.95 4.34
C VAL A 10 17.52 43.25 3.09
N VAL A 11 16.53 43.81 2.39
CA VAL A 11 15.97 43.22 1.17
C VAL A 11 16.99 43.27 0.02
N GLY A 12 17.75 44.36 -0.12
CA GLY A 12 18.84 44.46 -1.11
C GLY A 12 20.02 43.55 -0.78
N GLY A 13 20.36 43.37 0.50
CA GLY A 13 21.41 42.46 0.94
C GLY A 13 21.05 40.98 0.74
N VAL A 14 19.78 40.62 0.89
CA VAL A 14 19.28 39.26 0.62
C VAL A 14 19.22 38.99 -0.89
N TYR A 15 18.83 39.95 -1.72
CA TYR A 15 18.83 39.79 -3.18
C TYR A 15 20.22 39.60 -3.78
N VAL A 16 21.23 40.32 -3.27
CA VAL A 16 22.64 40.17 -3.72
C VAL A 16 23.25 38.84 -3.24
N ARG A 17 22.74 38.28 -2.14
CA ARG A 17 23.18 36.98 -1.62
C ARG A 17 22.33 35.82 -2.10
N LYS A 18 21.31 36.05 -2.92
CA LYS A 18 20.41 34.99 -3.40
C LYS A 18 21.18 33.89 -4.12
N GLU A 19 22.07 34.23 -5.06
CA GLU A 19 22.91 33.25 -5.77
C GLU A 19 23.85 32.50 -4.81
N LEU A 20 24.37 33.20 -3.79
CA LEU A 20 25.26 32.62 -2.78
C LEU A 20 24.50 31.69 -1.81
N ILE A 21 23.27 32.04 -1.46
CA ILE A 21 22.37 31.22 -0.64
C ILE A 21 21.87 30.03 -1.45
N GLU A 22 21.52 30.21 -2.73
CA GLU A 22 21.14 29.11 -3.63
C GLU A 22 22.31 28.16 -3.83
N GLU A 23 23.53 28.64 -4.04
CA GLU A 23 24.74 27.80 -4.17
C GLU A 23 25.05 27.06 -2.86
N GLU A 24 24.91 27.72 -1.71
CA GLU A 24 25.14 27.10 -0.40
C GLU A 24 24.05 26.08 -0.03
N VAL A 25 22.78 26.37 -0.36
CA VAL A 25 21.67 25.40 -0.26
C VAL A 25 21.92 24.22 -1.20
N LEU A 26 22.24 24.45 -2.48
CA LEU A 26 22.57 23.40 -3.45
C LEU A 26 23.76 22.55 -3.00
N SER A 27 24.75 23.15 -2.32
CA SER A 27 25.90 22.43 -1.75
C SER A 27 25.56 21.65 -0.48
N ALA A 28 24.53 22.07 0.27
CA ALA A 28 24.04 21.39 1.45
C ALA A 28 23.05 20.26 1.13
N ILE A 29 22.42 20.29 -0.05
CA ILE A 29 21.48 19.26 -0.51
C ILE A 29 22.05 17.85 -0.41
N PRO A 30 23.25 17.51 -0.92
CA PRO A 30 23.79 16.16 -0.79
C PRO A 30 23.92 15.68 0.66
N ASN A 31 24.41 16.54 1.57
CA ASN A 31 24.51 16.20 2.99
C ASN A 31 23.13 16.06 3.66
N LEU A 32 22.16 16.88 3.26
CA LEU A 32 20.77 16.77 3.72
C LEU A 32 20.10 15.50 3.19
N LEU A 33 20.38 15.09 1.95
CA LEU A 33 19.90 13.84 1.37
C LEU A 33 20.54 12.63 2.05
N ASP A 34 21.84 12.69 2.37
CA ASP A 34 22.54 11.64 3.12
C ASP A 34 22.02 11.54 4.56
N GLN A 35 21.74 12.67 5.21
CA GLN A 35 21.11 12.70 6.54
C GLN A 35 19.66 12.20 6.51
N LEU A 36 18.87 12.61 5.52
CA LEU A 36 17.53 12.09 5.29
C LEU A 36 17.56 10.59 5.00
N ALA A 37 18.50 10.09 4.18
CA ALA A 37 18.65 8.67 3.92
C ALA A 37 19.07 7.88 5.17
N ALA A 38 19.86 8.49 6.06
CA ALA A 38 20.33 7.86 7.30
C ALA A 38 19.29 7.90 8.44
N GLU A 39 18.45 8.93 8.50
CA GLU A 39 17.50 9.16 9.60
C GLU A 39 16.04 8.87 9.23
N ALA A 40 15.66 8.93 7.94
CA ALA A 40 14.30 8.67 7.51
C ALA A 40 14.07 7.17 7.29
N ASN A 41 13.06 6.63 7.99
CA ASN A 41 12.57 5.30 7.72
C ASN A 41 11.60 5.34 6.53
N PHE A 42 12.03 4.83 5.37
CA PHE A 42 11.19 4.71 4.17
C PHE A 42 10.47 3.35 4.05
N ASP A 43 10.60 2.46 5.03
CA ASP A 43 9.93 1.15 5.04
C ASP A 43 8.41 1.25 4.80
N PRO A 44 7.66 2.22 5.38
CA PRO A 44 6.22 2.33 5.13
C PRO A 44 5.86 2.60 3.65
N LEU A 45 6.70 3.35 2.92
CA LEU A 45 6.50 3.58 1.49
C LEU A 45 6.81 2.32 0.69
N ALA A 46 7.83 1.56 1.08
CA ALA A 46 8.13 0.27 0.46
C ALA A 46 6.99 -0.73 0.69
N GLU A 47 6.40 -0.79 1.90
CA GLU A 47 5.23 -1.61 2.20
C GLU A 47 4.00 -1.20 1.39
N MET A 48 3.79 0.10 1.16
CA MET A 48 2.72 0.57 0.26
C MET A 48 2.91 0.09 -1.19
N VAL A 49 4.14 0.15 -1.72
CA VAL A 49 4.43 -0.37 -3.08
C VAL A 49 4.28 -1.90 -3.14
N LYS A 50 4.70 -2.62 -2.08
CA LYS A 50 4.47 -4.08 -1.97
C LYS A 50 2.99 -4.42 -1.91
N ALA A 51 2.18 -3.64 -1.19
CA ALA A 51 0.74 -3.85 -1.08
C ALA A 51 0.04 -3.70 -2.44
N LEU A 52 0.57 -2.86 -3.33
CA LEU A 52 0.08 -2.70 -4.70
C LEU A 52 0.61 -3.77 -5.66
N TRP A 53 1.51 -4.66 -5.22
CA TRP A 53 2.10 -5.69 -6.07
C TRP A 53 1.15 -6.88 -6.25
N PRO A 54 0.62 -7.12 -7.46
CA PRO A 54 -0.42 -8.13 -7.68
C PRO A 54 0.12 -9.57 -7.78
N LEU A 55 1.43 -9.79 -7.67
CA LEU A 55 2.04 -11.12 -7.77
C LEU A 55 2.75 -11.46 -6.45
N SER A 56 1.97 -11.76 -5.41
CA SER A 56 2.44 -11.98 -4.02
C SER A 56 3.42 -13.14 -3.84
N VAL A 57 3.69 -13.94 -4.89
CA VAL A 57 4.62 -15.07 -4.81
C VAL A 57 6.10 -14.64 -4.91
N TYR A 58 6.36 -13.43 -5.42
CA TYR A 58 7.70 -12.82 -5.42
C TYR A 58 7.59 -11.34 -5.07
N PRO A 59 7.49 -10.96 -3.79
CA PRO A 59 7.55 -9.56 -3.41
C PRO A 59 8.93 -9.01 -3.81
N PRO A 60 8.97 -7.93 -4.60
CA PRO A 60 10.25 -7.37 -5.02
C PRO A 60 11.04 -6.87 -3.81
N ASN A 61 12.35 -7.16 -3.79
CA ASN A 61 13.25 -6.57 -2.81
C ASN A 61 13.61 -5.16 -3.27
N MET A 62 13.03 -4.17 -2.60
CA MET A 62 13.11 -2.76 -2.95
C MET A 62 13.95 -1.97 -1.96
N GLN A 63 14.70 -1.00 -2.47
CA GLN A 63 15.34 0.05 -1.68
C GLN A 63 14.92 1.41 -2.23
N ILE A 64 14.65 2.35 -1.33
CA ILE A 64 14.23 3.71 -1.69
C ILE A 64 15.40 4.65 -1.40
N HIS A 65 15.75 5.49 -2.37
CA HIS A 65 16.86 6.44 -2.26
C HIS A 65 16.41 7.85 -2.66
N PRO A 66 16.82 8.90 -1.95
CA PRO A 66 16.55 10.27 -2.36
C PRO A 66 17.19 10.59 -3.71
N GLU A 67 16.44 11.23 -4.62
CA GLU A 67 16.95 11.59 -5.96
C GLU A 67 17.16 13.10 -6.09
N SER A 68 16.14 13.90 -5.75
CA SER A 68 16.25 15.36 -5.80
C SER A 68 15.36 16.02 -4.76
N VAL A 69 15.78 17.20 -4.30
CA VAL A 69 15.04 18.05 -3.36
C VAL A 69 14.91 19.45 -3.94
N SER A 70 13.76 20.07 -3.71
CA SER A 70 13.47 21.46 -4.06
C SER A 70 12.87 22.15 -2.85
N THR A 71 13.24 23.41 -2.63
CA THR A 71 12.74 24.20 -1.49
C THR A 71 12.28 25.57 -1.95
N ASP A 72 11.16 26.04 -1.44
CA ASP A 72 10.63 27.38 -1.72
C ASP A 72 9.94 28.02 -0.49
N ASP A 73 9.21 29.10 -0.72
CA ASP A 73 8.46 29.82 0.32
C ASP A 73 7.25 29.06 0.86
N LYS A 74 6.87 27.94 0.25
CA LYS A 74 5.74 27.09 0.63
C LYS A 74 6.15 25.75 1.23
N GLY A 75 7.39 25.31 1.04
CA GLY A 75 7.90 24.14 1.73
C GLY A 75 9.08 23.44 1.05
N VAL A 76 9.19 22.15 1.31
CA VAL A 76 10.21 21.24 0.78
C VAL A 76 9.50 20.16 -0.04
N SER A 77 9.98 19.92 -1.24
CA SER A 77 9.55 18.83 -2.11
C SER A 77 10.70 17.87 -2.33
N LEU A 78 10.45 16.58 -2.17
CA LEU A 78 11.45 15.52 -2.31
C LEU A 78 10.95 14.51 -3.36
N THR A 79 11.86 14.10 -4.23
CA THR A 79 11.66 12.97 -5.15
C THR A 79 12.54 11.82 -4.71
N LEU A 80 11.99 10.61 -4.76
CA LEU A 80 12.63 9.38 -4.35
C LEU A 80 12.70 8.44 -5.54
N SER A 81 13.82 7.76 -5.68
CA SER A 81 14.02 6.67 -6.63
C SER A 81 13.83 5.32 -5.93
N VAL A 82 13.36 4.32 -6.66
CA VAL A 82 13.23 2.94 -6.18
C VAL A 82 14.22 2.06 -6.92
N ALA A 83 15.12 1.42 -6.19
CA ALA A 83 16.04 0.42 -6.68
C ALA A 83 15.51 -0.98 -6.39
N LEU A 84 15.54 -1.85 -7.38
CA LEU A 84 15.17 -3.25 -7.26
C LEU A 84 16.39 -4.15 -7.26
N ALA A 85 16.47 -5.07 -6.31
CA ALA A 85 17.40 -6.17 -6.40
C ALA A 85 16.87 -7.23 -7.39
N PRO A 86 17.75 -7.93 -8.13
CA PRO A 86 17.33 -9.03 -8.99
C PRO A 86 16.71 -10.16 -8.15
N ILE A 87 15.65 -10.79 -8.69
CA ILE A 87 15.00 -11.95 -8.06
C ILE A 87 16.01 -13.10 -7.94
N ASN A 88 16.80 -13.32 -8.98
CA ASN A 88 17.89 -14.29 -8.98
C ASN A 88 19.26 -13.60 -8.84
N PRO A 89 19.94 -13.70 -7.68
CA PRO A 89 21.23 -13.04 -7.46
C PRO A 89 22.36 -13.64 -8.31
N VAL A 90 22.16 -14.82 -8.91
CA VAL A 90 23.14 -15.49 -9.77
C VAL A 90 23.10 -14.92 -11.19
N GLN A 91 21.96 -14.36 -11.61
CA GLN A 91 21.79 -13.80 -12.94
C GLN A 91 22.17 -12.32 -12.95
N GLN A 92 23.31 -12.01 -13.58
CA GLN A 92 23.75 -10.63 -13.75
C GLN A 92 22.93 -9.96 -14.86
N ASN A 93 21.86 -9.28 -14.47
CA ASN A 93 21.16 -8.38 -15.38
C ASN A 93 21.90 -7.03 -15.43
N PRO A 94 22.01 -6.39 -16.61
CA PRO A 94 22.56 -5.04 -16.69
C PRO A 94 21.70 -4.09 -15.85
N LEU A 95 22.32 -3.10 -15.22
CA LEU A 95 21.58 -2.05 -14.51
C LEU A 95 20.64 -1.36 -15.50
N GLN A 96 19.34 -1.39 -15.21
CA GLN A 96 18.32 -0.67 -15.95
C GLN A 96 17.82 0.47 -15.08
N ILE A 97 17.89 1.69 -15.62
CA ILE A 97 17.37 2.89 -14.98
C ILE A 97 16.15 3.30 -15.80
N VAL A 98 15.02 3.44 -15.12
CA VAL A 98 13.76 3.82 -15.76
C VAL A 98 13.21 5.05 -15.03
N GLN A 99 12.86 6.08 -15.79
CA GLN A 99 12.26 7.28 -15.24
C GLN A 99 10.75 7.09 -15.17
N ALA A 100 10.19 7.10 -13.96
CA ALA A 100 8.75 7.14 -13.77
C ALA A 100 8.18 8.50 -14.20
N SER A 101 6.88 8.55 -14.47
CA SER A 101 6.16 9.75 -14.92
C SER A 101 5.94 10.79 -13.80
N ALA A 102 6.62 10.63 -12.65
CA ALA A 102 6.58 11.59 -11.56
C ALA A 102 7.16 12.94 -12.02
N PRO A 103 6.51 14.08 -11.67
CA PRO A 103 7.07 15.39 -11.95
C PRO A 103 8.37 15.59 -11.15
N PRO A 104 9.33 16.37 -11.67
CA PRO A 104 10.52 16.73 -10.92
C PRO A 104 10.15 17.53 -9.67
N ALA A 105 11.02 17.52 -8.65
CA ALA A 105 10.72 18.08 -7.33
C ALA A 105 10.19 19.54 -7.35
N TYR A 106 10.62 20.36 -8.32
CA TYR A 106 10.21 21.76 -8.44
C TYR A 106 8.83 21.96 -9.12
N GLU A 107 8.26 20.92 -9.74
CA GLU A 107 6.94 20.91 -10.39
C GLU A 107 5.86 20.23 -9.54
N ILE A 108 6.23 19.61 -8.41
CA ILE A 108 5.28 19.00 -7.46
C ILE A 108 4.30 20.07 -6.95
N GLU A 109 3.01 19.73 -6.92
CA GLU A 109 1.97 20.65 -6.44
C GLU A 109 2.25 21.09 -5.00
N LYS A 110 2.26 22.41 -4.80
CA LYS A 110 2.60 23.01 -3.51
C LYS A 110 1.45 22.82 -2.53
N SER A 111 1.78 22.33 -1.35
CA SER A 111 0.81 21.98 -0.31
C SER A 111 1.23 22.54 1.05
N THR A 112 0.26 22.77 1.94
CA THR A 112 0.50 23.06 3.36
C THR A 112 0.48 21.81 4.23
N ASP A 113 0.12 20.67 3.65
CA ASP A 113 0.09 19.35 4.24
C ASP A 113 1.20 18.45 3.67
N LEU A 114 1.54 17.39 4.40
CA LEU A 114 2.51 16.41 3.92
C LEU A 114 1.83 15.52 2.89
N ARG A 115 2.33 15.50 1.66
CA ARG A 115 1.85 14.64 0.59
C ARG A 115 2.95 13.66 0.18
N ALA A 116 2.59 12.39 0.08
CA ALA A 116 3.42 11.36 -0.50
C ALA A 116 2.71 10.80 -1.73
N SER A 117 3.36 10.86 -2.88
CA SER A 117 2.76 10.42 -4.14
C SER A 117 3.62 9.36 -4.80
N VAL A 118 2.98 8.33 -5.34
CA VAL A 118 3.64 7.30 -6.16
C VAL A 118 3.11 7.42 -7.57
N ALA A 119 4.00 7.57 -8.54
CA ALA A 119 3.64 7.55 -9.94
C ALA A 119 3.14 6.15 -10.33
N VAL A 120 2.03 6.08 -11.06
CA VAL A 120 1.34 4.81 -11.26
C VAL A 120 2.02 3.89 -12.26
N ASP A 121 2.84 4.48 -13.14
CA ASP A 121 3.71 3.74 -14.05
C ASP A 121 4.93 3.13 -13.34
N VAL A 122 5.12 3.38 -12.03
CA VAL A 122 6.14 2.65 -11.27
C VAL A 122 5.89 1.15 -11.38
N LEU A 123 4.66 0.65 -11.17
CA LEU A 123 4.37 -0.78 -11.32
C LEU A 123 4.62 -1.29 -12.73
N ASP A 124 4.29 -0.50 -13.76
CA ASP A 124 4.58 -0.81 -15.16
C ASP A 124 6.09 -1.00 -15.35
N HIS A 125 6.90 -0.08 -14.84
CA HIS A 125 8.36 -0.17 -14.94
C HIS A 125 8.92 -1.33 -14.13
N LEU A 126 8.51 -1.52 -12.87
CA LEU A 126 8.97 -2.63 -12.02
C LEU A 126 8.62 -3.99 -12.64
N SER A 127 7.41 -4.14 -13.17
CA SER A 127 6.97 -5.38 -13.82
C SER A 127 7.67 -5.59 -15.17
N SER A 128 8.03 -4.53 -15.89
CA SER A 128 8.81 -4.64 -17.14
C SER A 128 10.20 -5.24 -16.95
N LEU A 129 10.81 -5.06 -15.77
CA LEU A 129 12.13 -5.62 -15.46
C LEU A 129 12.10 -7.15 -15.30
N ILE A 130 10.94 -7.71 -14.97
CA ILE A 130 10.77 -9.15 -14.72
C ILE A 130 9.96 -9.84 -15.82
N ALA A 131 9.11 -9.11 -16.55
CA ALA A 131 8.32 -9.64 -17.65
C ALA A 131 9.21 -10.26 -18.73
N GLY A 132 8.82 -11.46 -19.21
CA GLY A 132 9.58 -12.22 -20.21
C GLY A 132 10.86 -12.87 -19.69
N THR A 133 11.22 -12.69 -18.41
CA THR A 133 12.36 -13.38 -17.79
C THR A 133 11.96 -14.78 -17.30
N SER A 134 12.95 -15.63 -17.02
CA SER A 134 12.72 -16.95 -16.39
C SER A 134 12.26 -16.85 -14.94
N ASP A 135 12.41 -15.69 -14.30
CA ASP A 135 12.12 -15.50 -12.88
C ASP A 135 10.63 -15.17 -12.64
N ALA A 136 9.93 -14.61 -13.64
CA ALA A 136 8.51 -14.26 -13.56
C ALA A 136 7.59 -15.43 -13.94
N GLN A 137 7.88 -16.64 -13.44
CA GLN A 137 7.09 -17.84 -13.70
C GLN A 137 6.75 -18.62 -12.43
N ILE A 138 5.63 -19.32 -12.46
CA ILE A 138 5.14 -20.14 -11.34
C ILE A 138 4.30 -21.31 -11.85
N TYR A 139 4.40 -22.46 -11.20
CA TYR A 139 3.42 -23.52 -11.40
C TYR A 139 2.18 -23.26 -10.57
N THR A 140 1.00 -23.44 -11.17
CA THR A 140 -0.27 -23.20 -10.47
C THR A 140 -0.45 -24.06 -9.22
N SER A 141 0.20 -25.24 -9.19
CA SER A 141 0.27 -26.16 -8.05
C SER A 141 1.03 -25.60 -6.85
N ASP A 142 1.98 -24.69 -7.09
CA ASP A 142 2.88 -24.13 -6.09
C ASP A 142 2.26 -22.91 -5.41
N ILE A 143 1.15 -22.38 -5.94
CA ILE A 143 0.40 -21.28 -5.35
C ILE A 143 -0.31 -21.78 -4.07
N PRO A 144 -0.05 -21.16 -2.90
CA PRO A 144 -0.71 -21.51 -1.65
C PRO A 144 -2.24 -21.52 -1.78
N GLY A 145 -2.89 -22.51 -1.15
CA GLY A 145 -4.35 -22.70 -1.25
C GLY A 145 -4.84 -23.32 -2.57
N ARG A 146 -3.95 -23.56 -3.54
CA ARG A 146 -4.24 -24.19 -4.85
C ARG A 146 -5.48 -23.61 -5.55
N PRO A 147 -5.56 -22.28 -5.73
CA PRO A 147 -6.77 -21.65 -6.26
C PRO A 147 -7.08 -22.06 -7.71
N PHE A 148 -6.09 -22.52 -8.46
CA PHE A 148 -6.18 -22.94 -9.87
C PHE A 148 -6.22 -24.47 -10.05
N HIS A 149 -6.79 -25.22 -9.11
CA HIS A 149 -6.75 -26.68 -9.12
C HIS A 149 -7.36 -27.32 -10.39
N GLU A 150 -8.32 -26.67 -11.05
CA GLU A 150 -8.91 -27.14 -12.31
C GLU A 150 -7.89 -27.11 -13.46
N LEU A 151 -6.87 -26.25 -13.41
CA LEU A 151 -5.77 -26.25 -14.38
C LEU A 151 -4.75 -27.37 -14.12
N ALA A 152 -4.88 -28.10 -13.01
CA ALA A 152 -4.10 -29.30 -12.72
C ALA A 152 -4.93 -30.59 -12.85
N ASP A 153 -6.25 -30.48 -13.07
CA ASP A 153 -7.16 -31.61 -13.23
C ASP A 153 -7.36 -31.95 -14.72
N LEU A 154 -6.91 -33.14 -15.11
CA LEU A 154 -6.99 -33.62 -16.49
C LEU A 154 -8.45 -33.70 -16.99
N SER A 155 -9.38 -34.09 -16.13
CA SER A 155 -10.80 -34.26 -16.48
C SER A 155 -11.48 -32.90 -16.71
N GLU A 156 -11.17 -31.92 -15.87
CA GLU A 156 -11.68 -30.57 -16.00
C GLU A 156 -11.09 -29.86 -17.23
N LEU A 157 -9.77 -29.95 -17.43
CA LEU A 157 -9.12 -29.38 -18.61
C LEU A 157 -9.55 -30.04 -19.92
N SER A 158 -9.97 -31.31 -19.90
CA SER A 158 -10.49 -31.98 -21.11
C SER A 158 -11.76 -31.33 -21.66
N ARG A 159 -12.49 -30.52 -20.86
CA ARG A 159 -13.61 -29.70 -21.34
C ARG A 159 -13.16 -28.57 -22.27
N ALA A 160 -11.99 -27.97 -21.97
CA ALA A 160 -11.40 -26.91 -22.78
C ALA A 160 -10.46 -27.44 -23.86
N ILE A 161 -9.81 -28.59 -23.63
CA ILE A 161 -8.80 -29.19 -24.49
C ILE A 161 -9.16 -30.67 -24.68
N PRO A 162 -10.09 -31.02 -25.60
CA PRO A 162 -10.56 -32.40 -25.80
C PRO A 162 -9.43 -33.40 -26.09
N GLY A 163 -8.34 -32.94 -26.71
CA GLY A 163 -7.15 -33.75 -27.00
C GLY A 163 -6.46 -34.31 -25.75
N LEU A 164 -6.75 -33.80 -24.55
CA LEU A 164 -6.22 -34.33 -23.29
C LEU A 164 -6.81 -35.70 -22.91
N ALA A 165 -7.98 -36.06 -23.43
CA ALA A 165 -8.63 -37.34 -23.15
C ALA A 165 -7.81 -38.57 -23.62
N ARG A 166 -6.77 -38.37 -24.43
CA ARG A 166 -5.84 -39.43 -24.87
C ARG A 166 -4.88 -39.88 -23.78
N PHE A 167 -4.68 -39.07 -22.73
CA PHE A 167 -3.75 -39.36 -21.65
C PHE A 167 -4.40 -40.23 -20.56
N PRO A 168 -3.63 -41.09 -19.88
CA PRO A 168 -4.12 -41.83 -18.71
C PRO A 168 -4.65 -40.91 -17.61
N THR A 169 -5.70 -41.33 -16.90
CA THR A 169 -6.36 -40.53 -15.85
C THR A 169 -5.48 -40.27 -14.63
N ASP A 170 -4.44 -41.07 -14.42
CA ASP A 170 -3.42 -40.92 -13.39
C ASP A 170 -2.21 -40.07 -13.83
N SER A 171 -2.28 -39.45 -15.02
CA SER A 171 -1.26 -38.50 -15.47
C SER A 171 -1.33 -37.21 -14.66
N GLU A 172 -0.16 -36.65 -14.36
CA GLU A 172 -0.06 -35.36 -13.69
C GLU A 172 -0.06 -34.23 -14.73
N VAL A 173 -0.80 -33.15 -14.46
CA VAL A 173 -0.82 -31.96 -15.31
C VAL A 173 -0.01 -30.85 -14.65
N TRP A 174 0.97 -30.35 -15.38
CA TRP A 174 1.75 -29.17 -14.99
C TRP A 174 1.26 -27.97 -15.77
N ALA A 175 0.64 -27.03 -15.05
CA ALA A 175 0.27 -25.73 -15.57
C ALA A 175 1.24 -24.67 -15.06
N ARG A 176 1.95 -24.03 -15.98
CA ARG A 176 2.92 -22.96 -15.68
C ARG A 176 2.36 -21.63 -16.17
N LEU A 177 2.35 -20.64 -15.30
CA LEU A 177 2.06 -19.25 -15.62
C LEU A 177 3.36 -18.48 -15.74
N ARG A 178 3.47 -17.62 -16.76
CA ARG A 178 4.60 -16.69 -16.90
C ARG A 178 4.12 -15.31 -17.32
N LEU A 179 4.61 -14.28 -16.66
CA LEU A 179 4.34 -12.89 -17.05
C LEU A 179 5.18 -12.56 -18.30
N GLU A 180 4.52 -12.23 -19.42
CA GLU A 180 5.22 -11.93 -20.70
C GLU A 180 5.33 -10.43 -20.96
N ALA A 181 4.39 -9.65 -20.45
CA ALA A 181 4.34 -8.21 -20.63
C ALA A 181 4.12 -7.48 -19.29
N PRO A 182 4.51 -6.20 -19.19
CA PRO A 182 4.34 -5.41 -17.97
C PRO A 182 2.89 -5.33 -17.51
N ILE A 183 2.68 -5.27 -16.21
CA ILE A 183 1.38 -5.05 -15.58
C ILE A 183 1.11 -3.54 -15.57
N HIS A 184 -0.09 -3.14 -15.97
CA HIS A 184 -0.51 -1.74 -15.96
C HIS A 184 -1.48 -1.46 -14.81
N LEU A 185 -1.25 -0.36 -14.09
CA LEU A 185 -2.19 0.18 -13.11
C LEU A 185 -2.84 1.45 -13.66
N ARG A 186 -4.18 1.49 -13.71
CA ARG A 186 -4.93 2.66 -14.21
C ARG A 186 -6.06 3.05 -13.25
N PRO A 187 -6.48 4.32 -13.22
CA PRO A 187 -7.75 4.69 -12.59
C PRO A 187 -8.90 3.88 -13.22
N ASN A 188 -9.84 3.42 -12.41
CA ASN A 188 -11.08 2.85 -12.94
C ASN A 188 -12.07 3.98 -13.21
N ASP A 189 -12.55 4.12 -14.45
CA ASP A 189 -13.42 5.23 -14.89
C ASP A 189 -14.90 5.09 -14.44
N ILE A 190 -15.22 4.18 -13.52
CA ILE A 190 -16.60 3.90 -13.10
C ILE A 190 -16.83 4.52 -11.71
N PRO A 191 -17.27 5.79 -11.58
CA PRO A 191 -17.51 6.37 -10.27
C PRO A 191 -18.65 5.65 -9.54
N ILE A 192 -18.36 4.98 -8.42
CA ILE A 192 -19.39 4.51 -7.48
C ILE A 192 -19.97 5.72 -6.71
N PRO A 193 -21.28 6.00 -6.79
CA PRO A 193 -21.88 7.11 -6.06
C PRO A 193 -21.95 6.79 -4.56
N GLY A 194 -21.23 7.54 -3.72
CA GLY A 194 -21.55 7.63 -2.28
C GLY A 194 -20.41 7.48 -1.28
N GLU A 195 -19.20 7.09 -1.68
CA GLU A 195 -18.09 6.88 -0.74
C GLU A 195 -16.84 7.67 -1.18
N GLY A 196 -16.73 8.91 -0.71
CA GLY A 196 -15.62 9.83 -1.04
C GLY A 196 -14.26 9.47 -0.41
N GLU A 197 -14.07 8.23 0.05
CA GLU A 197 -12.84 7.75 0.72
C GLU A 197 -12.25 6.51 0.03
N GLN A 198 -12.82 6.11 -1.12
CA GLN A 198 -12.34 4.97 -1.90
C GLN A 198 -11.77 5.43 -3.23
N THR A 199 -10.57 4.93 -3.54
CA THR A 199 -9.88 5.11 -4.80
C THR A 199 -10.01 3.84 -5.62
N GLU A 200 -10.60 3.93 -6.80
CA GLU A 200 -10.75 2.79 -7.70
C GLU A 200 -9.55 2.63 -8.63
N LEU A 201 -9.20 1.37 -8.89
CA LEU A 201 -8.02 0.93 -9.62
C LEU A 201 -8.41 -0.18 -10.59
N MET A 202 -7.78 -0.20 -11.77
CA MET A 202 -7.83 -1.31 -12.70
C MET A 202 -6.42 -1.86 -12.86
N ILE A 203 -6.25 -3.14 -12.53
CA ILE A 203 -5.02 -3.89 -12.78
C ILE A 203 -5.20 -4.63 -14.11
N ASP A 204 -4.36 -4.29 -15.07
CA ASP A 204 -4.40 -4.79 -16.44
C ASP A 204 -3.12 -5.59 -16.70
N VAL A 205 -3.24 -6.92 -16.84
CA VAL A 205 -2.15 -7.85 -17.16
C VAL A 205 -2.27 -8.20 -18.64
N PRO A 206 -1.65 -7.43 -19.55
CA PRO A 206 -1.90 -7.51 -20.99
C PRO A 206 -1.49 -8.85 -21.59
N GLN A 207 -0.44 -9.48 -21.06
CA GLN A 207 0.04 -10.76 -21.56
C GLN A 207 0.67 -11.61 -20.46
N MET A 208 0.02 -12.73 -20.18
CA MET A 208 0.52 -13.82 -19.34
C MET A 208 0.41 -15.12 -20.12
N SER A 209 1.50 -15.87 -20.24
CA SER A 209 1.43 -17.18 -20.89
C SER A 209 1.01 -18.26 -19.90
N LEU A 210 0.16 -19.17 -20.38
CA LEU A 210 -0.19 -20.43 -19.73
C LEU A 210 0.39 -21.55 -20.58
N GLN A 211 1.35 -22.28 -20.01
CA GLN A 211 1.93 -23.47 -20.63
C GLN A 211 1.42 -24.71 -19.91
N LEU A 212 0.85 -25.66 -20.66
CA LEU A 212 0.41 -26.94 -20.11
C LEU A 212 1.32 -28.06 -20.60
N SER A 213 1.76 -28.91 -19.67
CA SER A 213 2.45 -30.16 -19.97
C SER A 213 1.82 -31.30 -19.18
N VAL A 214 1.74 -32.47 -19.79
CA VAL A 214 1.23 -33.69 -19.15
C VAL A 214 2.39 -34.64 -18.90
N ILE A 215 2.47 -35.14 -17.68
CA ILE A 215 3.44 -36.12 -17.24
C ILE A 215 2.73 -37.47 -17.14
N PRO A 216 2.96 -38.39 -18.09
CA PRO A 216 2.37 -39.71 -18.02
C PRO A 216 2.92 -40.48 -16.81
N PRO A 217 2.13 -41.39 -16.22
CA PRO A 217 2.59 -42.25 -15.13
C PRO A 217 3.83 -43.03 -15.57
N SER A 218 4.81 -43.15 -14.67
CA SER A 218 6.05 -43.86 -14.97
C SER A 218 5.73 -45.34 -15.23
N SER A 219 5.94 -45.79 -16.46
CA SER A 219 5.62 -47.16 -16.89
C SER A 219 6.70 -48.18 -16.54
N SER A 220 7.79 -47.77 -15.87
CA SER A 220 8.87 -48.67 -15.48
C SER A 220 8.60 -49.32 -14.13
N SER A 221 8.29 -50.62 -14.15
CA SER A 221 8.24 -51.50 -12.97
C SER A 221 9.64 -51.85 -12.41
N ASP A 222 10.70 -51.19 -12.88
CA ASP A 222 12.09 -51.54 -12.59
C ASP A 222 12.72 -50.43 -11.73
N GLU A 223 12.70 -50.62 -10.40
CA GLU A 223 13.20 -49.65 -9.40
C GLU A 223 14.70 -49.34 -9.57
N THR A 224 15.43 -50.14 -10.33
CA THR A 224 16.89 -50.03 -10.44
C THR A 224 17.38 -49.06 -11.51
N SER A 225 16.51 -48.58 -12.41
CA SER A 225 16.87 -47.53 -13.37
C SER A 225 15.62 -46.86 -13.97
N PRO A 226 14.99 -45.89 -13.28
CA PRO A 226 13.83 -45.19 -13.83
C PRO A 226 14.23 -44.47 -15.12
N ALA A 227 13.52 -44.74 -16.21
CA ALA A 227 13.64 -43.93 -17.42
C ALA A 227 13.25 -42.48 -17.08
N PRO A 228 13.95 -41.46 -17.62
CA PRO A 228 13.59 -40.08 -17.36
C PRO A 228 12.16 -39.82 -17.86
N VAL A 229 11.27 -39.41 -16.98
CA VAL A 229 9.90 -39.03 -17.35
C VAL A 229 10.00 -37.71 -18.12
N VAL A 230 9.58 -37.74 -19.39
CA VAL A 230 9.62 -36.56 -20.28
C VAL A 230 8.23 -35.92 -20.29
N PRO A 231 8.06 -34.68 -19.78
CA PRO A 231 6.81 -33.96 -19.88
C PRO A 231 6.40 -33.76 -21.35
N GLN A 232 5.16 -34.06 -21.68
CA GLN A 232 4.61 -33.84 -23.01
C GLN A 232 3.91 -32.49 -23.03
N HIS A 233 4.46 -31.54 -23.77
CA HIS A 233 3.83 -30.23 -23.97
C HIS A 233 2.51 -30.36 -24.73
N VAL A 234 1.47 -29.65 -24.27
CA VAL A 234 0.11 -29.75 -24.83
C VAL A 234 -0.42 -28.42 -25.34
N LEU A 235 -0.07 -27.31 -24.66
CA LEU A 235 -0.67 -26.02 -24.93
C LEU A 235 0.29 -24.89 -24.57
N ASP A 236 0.35 -23.89 -25.45
CA ASP A 236 0.71 -22.52 -25.13
C ASP A 236 -0.50 -21.60 -25.38
N ALA A 237 -0.97 -20.94 -24.33
CA ALA A 237 -2.02 -19.93 -24.42
C ALA A 237 -1.51 -18.59 -23.90
N SER A 238 -2.00 -17.51 -24.48
CA SER A 238 -1.78 -16.15 -24.02
C SER A 238 -3.06 -15.65 -23.34
N LEU A 239 -2.94 -15.19 -22.11
CA LEU A 239 -4.01 -14.69 -21.27
C LEU A 239 -3.86 -13.17 -21.12
N HIS A 240 -4.98 -12.45 -21.22
CA HIS A 240 -5.11 -11.05 -20.84
C HIS A 240 -6.12 -10.95 -19.70
N VAL A 241 -5.69 -10.39 -18.57
CA VAL A 241 -6.49 -10.27 -17.35
C VAL A 241 -6.76 -8.81 -17.03
N GLN A 242 -8.01 -8.46 -16.77
CA GLN A 242 -8.42 -7.17 -16.24
C GLN A 242 -9.10 -7.38 -14.89
N GLN A 243 -8.56 -6.76 -13.86
CA GLN A 243 -8.97 -6.97 -12.48
C GLN A 243 -9.25 -5.63 -11.82
N PRO A 244 -10.53 -5.28 -11.55
CA PRO A 244 -10.83 -4.11 -10.75
C PRO A 244 -10.35 -4.29 -9.31
N ALA A 245 -9.96 -3.22 -8.65
CA ALA A 245 -9.60 -3.17 -7.25
C ALA A 245 -9.97 -1.82 -6.63
N THR A 246 -10.08 -1.77 -5.31
CA THR A 246 -10.30 -0.54 -4.56
C THR A 246 -9.28 -0.38 -3.45
N LEU A 247 -8.91 0.87 -3.20
CA LEU A 247 -8.08 1.26 -2.08
C LEU A 247 -8.87 2.23 -1.22
N ALA A 248 -9.07 1.88 0.05
CA ALA A 248 -9.85 2.68 0.99
C ALA A 248 -9.00 3.02 2.20
N VAL A 249 -9.07 4.26 2.67
CA VAL A 249 -8.62 4.60 4.02
C VAL A 249 -9.71 4.13 4.98
N THR A 250 -9.33 3.34 5.98
CA THR A 250 -10.25 2.79 6.98
C THR A 250 -9.86 3.29 8.37
N GLY A 251 -10.83 3.54 9.24
CA GLY A 251 -10.61 4.06 10.60
C GLY A 251 -11.17 5.46 10.82
N HIS A 252 -11.42 5.83 12.09
CA HIS A 252 -12.11 7.10 12.43
C HIS A 252 -11.24 8.09 13.23
N THR A 253 -10.12 7.65 13.83
CA THR A 253 -9.28 8.51 14.68
C THR A 253 -7.84 8.04 14.80
N GLY A 254 -6.89 8.94 14.48
CA GLY A 254 -5.53 9.01 15.03
C GLY A 254 -4.59 7.83 14.77
N GLN A 255 -4.90 6.65 15.30
CA GLN A 255 -4.03 5.48 15.33
C GLN A 255 -4.68 4.19 14.77
N ASP A 256 -6.00 4.21 14.49
CA ASP A 256 -6.70 3.07 13.85
C ASP A 256 -6.86 3.27 12.33
N LEU A 257 -6.02 4.13 11.74
CA LEU A 257 -6.05 4.43 10.32
C LEU A 257 -5.25 3.36 9.56
N GLY A 258 -5.95 2.58 8.77
CA GLY A 258 -5.33 1.53 7.94
C GLY A 258 -5.77 1.65 6.49
N LEU A 259 -4.91 1.21 5.57
CA LEU A 259 -5.27 1.04 4.17
C LEU A 259 -5.88 -0.33 3.96
N ARG A 260 -7.07 -0.34 3.38
CA ARG A 260 -7.68 -1.55 2.88
C ARG A 260 -7.56 -1.59 1.37
N PHE A 261 -6.78 -2.54 0.87
CA PHE A 261 -6.82 -2.95 -0.51
C PHE A 261 -7.87 -4.06 -0.67
N SER A 262 -8.78 -3.92 -1.64
CA SER A 262 -9.81 -4.92 -1.92
C SER A 262 -9.83 -5.27 -3.40
N TRP A 263 -9.79 -6.57 -3.70
CA TRP A 263 -9.98 -7.05 -5.06
C TRP A 263 -11.47 -7.00 -5.43
N GLY A 264 -11.78 -6.45 -6.61
CA GLY A 264 -13.13 -6.44 -7.17
C GLY A 264 -13.55 -7.81 -7.70
N THR A 265 -14.86 -8.03 -7.85
CA THR A 265 -15.42 -9.32 -8.27
C THR A 265 -15.54 -9.48 -9.79
N ASP A 266 -15.46 -8.38 -10.52
CA ASP A 266 -15.77 -8.33 -11.96
C ASP A 266 -14.50 -8.51 -12.81
N THR A 267 -13.70 -9.51 -12.47
CA THR A 267 -12.53 -9.92 -13.26
C THR A 267 -12.96 -10.29 -14.68
N GLN A 268 -12.19 -9.86 -15.68
CA GLN A 268 -12.35 -10.28 -17.06
C GLN A 268 -11.07 -10.95 -17.53
N VAL A 269 -11.20 -12.14 -18.14
CA VAL A 269 -10.07 -12.86 -18.72
C VAL A 269 -10.38 -13.19 -20.16
N THR A 270 -9.43 -12.92 -21.05
CA THR A 270 -9.47 -13.42 -22.43
C THR A 270 -8.28 -14.33 -22.69
N ALA A 271 -8.49 -15.42 -23.41
CA ALA A 271 -7.45 -16.36 -23.79
C ALA A 271 -7.32 -16.40 -25.31
N ILE A 272 -6.09 -16.30 -25.80
CA ILE A 272 -5.70 -16.53 -27.18
C ILE A 272 -4.86 -17.79 -27.19
N VAL A 273 -5.36 -18.82 -27.87
CA VAL A 273 -4.68 -20.10 -27.98
C VAL A 273 -3.98 -20.16 -29.33
N ASN A 274 -2.68 -20.44 -29.33
CA ASN A 274 -1.98 -20.77 -30.56
C ASN A 274 -2.21 -22.26 -30.82
N PRO A 275 -2.82 -22.64 -31.96
CA PRO A 275 -2.99 -24.05 -32.30
C PRO A 275 -1.60 -24.67 -32.49
N SER A 276 -1.22 -25.58 -31.59
CA SER A 276 -0.08 -26.47 -31.78
C SER A 276 -0.46 -27.58 -32.76
N GLU A 277 0.49 -28.06 -33.56
CA GLU A 277 0.26 -29.18 -34.50
C GLU A 277 -0.44 -30.36 -33.79
N GLY A 278 -1.67 -30.67 -34.19
CA GLY A 278 -2.47 -31.78 -33.66
C GLY A 278 -3.57 -31.43 -32.64
N ASN A 279 -3.79 -30.16 -32.31
CA ASN A 279 -4.86 -29.71 -31.38
C ASN A 279 -5.76 -28.62 -32.01
N GLU A 280 -6.60 -29.00 -32.98
CA GLU A 280 -7.47 -28.06 -33.70
C GLU A 280 -8.78 -27.68 -32.95
N GLU A 281 -9.12 -28.34 -31.84
CA GLU A 281 -10.40 -28.18 -31.12
C GLU A 281 -10.28 -27.53 -29.72
N ILE A 282 -9.31 -26.65 -29.49
CA ILE A 282 -9.17 -26.00 -28.18
C ILE A 282 -10.23 -24.91 -28.01
N ASN A 283 -11.05 -25.03 -26.96
CA ASN A 283 -12.03 -24.02 -26.57
C ASN A 283 -11.38 -22.96 -25.67
N ALA A 284 -10.91 -21.88 -26.29
CA ALA A 284 -10.26 -20.77 -25.59
C ALA A 284 -11.17 -20.07 -24.57
N ALA A 285 -12.48 -20.00 -24.81
CA ALA A 285 -13.42 -19.38 -23.87
C ALA A 285 -13.60 -20.21 -22.60
N GLU A 286 -13.68 -21.53 -22.73
CA GLU A 286 -13.74 -22.43 -21.57
C GLU A 286 -12.41 -22.38 -20.80
N LEU A 287 -11.27 -22.36 -21.49
CA LEU A 287 -9.96 -22.20 -20.86
C LEU A 287 -9.85 -20.88 -20.07
N ALA A 288 -10.29 -19.77 -20.66
CA ALA A 288 -10.34 -18.47 -20.00
C ALA A 288 -11.22 -18.52 -18.75
N SER A 289 -12.39 -19.17 -18.84
CA SER A 289 -13.31 -19.36 -17.71
C SER A 289 -12.70 -20.18 -16.57
N LEU A 290 -12.00 -21.28 -16.87
CA LEU A 290 -11.28 -22.08 -15.87
C LEU A 290 -10.20 -21.25 -15.16
N PHE A 291 -9.42 -20.50 -15.93
CA PHE A 291 -8.40 -19.61 -15.38
C PHE A 291 -9.03 -18.50 -14.52
N GLU A 292 -10.08 -17.85 -15.00
CA GLU A 292 -10.77 -16.76 -14.32
C GLU A 292 -11.35 -17.20 -12.97
N GLN A 293 -11.94 -18.39 -12.88
CA GLN A 293 -12.43 -18.94 -11.62
C GLN A 293 -11.30 -19.14 -10.62
N GLY A 294 -10.15 -19.65 -11.07
CA GLY A 294 -8.96 -19.78 -10.23
C GLY A 294 -8.42 -18.42 -9.78
N TRP A 295 -8.35 -17.45 -10.70
CA TRP A 295 -7.91 -16.09 -10.43
C TRP A 295 -8.80 -15.40 -9.39
N ARG A 296 -10.12 -15.48 -9.54
CA ARG A 296 -11.08 -14.90 -8.58
C ARG A 296 -10.94 -15.53 -7.19
N ARG A 297 -10.72 -16.84 -7.09
CA ARG A 297 -10.47 -17.50 -5.78
C ARG A 297 -9.15 -17.07 -5.17
N TRP A 298 -8.10 -16.96 -5.98
CA TRP A 298 -6.81 -16.45 -5.54
C TRP A 298 -6.97 -15.02 -5.00
N ALA A 299 -7.55 -14.12 -5.80
CA ALA A 299 -7.78 -12.72 -5.43
C ALA A 299 -8.64 -12.60 -4.15
N ALA A 300 -9.72 -13.37 -4.03
CA ALA A 300 -10.56 -13.39 -2.84
C ALA A 300 -9.81 -13.85 -1.58
N ALA A 301 -8.86 -14.79 -1.72
CA ALA A 301 -8.00 -15.23 -0.61
C ALA A 301 -6.92 -14.18 -0.25
N GLN A 302 -6.57 -13.28 -1.18
CA GLN A 302 -5.70 -12.13 -0.90
C GLN A 302 -6.47 -10.93 -0.35
N THR A 303 -7.80 -10.89 -0.49
CA THR A 303 -8.66 -9.84 0.10
C THR A 303 -8.78 -10.06 1.60
N GLN A 304 -7.72 -9.72 2.32
CA GLN A 304 -7.68 -9.61 3.77
C GLN A 304 -6.27 -9.19 4.14
N ASP A 305 -6.06 -7.88 4.26
CA ASP A 305 -5.21 -7.29 5.28
C ASP A 305 -5.50 -5.78 5.27
N VAL A 306 -5.92 -5.25 6.42
CA VAL A 306 -5.82 -3.81 6.65
C VAL A 306 -4.35 -3.57 6.94
N VAL A 307 -3.66 -2.88 6.03
CA VAL A 307 -2.28 -2.46 6.27
C VAL A 307 -2.35 -1.27 7.22
N ASP A 308 -1.93 -1.48 8.46
CA ASP A 308 -1.79 -0.40 9.43
C ASP A 308 -0.80 0.62 8.88
N ILE A 309 -1.25 1.86 8.71
CA ILE A 309 -0.35 2.95 8.34
C ILE A 309 0.14 3.62 9.60
N PRO A 310 1.45 3.56 9.91
CA PRO A 310 1.97 4.22 11.08
C PRO A 310 1.79 5.74 10.95
N THR A 311 1.54 6.39 12.08
CA THR A 311 1.67 7.84 12.18
C THR A 311 3.12 8.24 11.88
N ILE A 312 3.31 9.22 11.00
CA ILE A 312 4.63 9.71 10.61
C ILE A 312 5.02 10.86 11.54
N ALA A 313 6.17 10.76 12.20
CA ALA A 313 6.71 11.88 12.97
C ALA A 313 7.50 12.82 12.06
N VAL A 314 7.12 14.10 12.04
CA VAL A 314 7.85 15.18 11.37
C VAL A 314 8.21 16.22 12.43
N GLY A 315 9.44 16.16 12.93
CA GLY A 315 9.85 16.92 14.12
C GLY A 315 9.03 16.50 15.34
N GLU A 316 8.35 17.45 15.98
CA GLU A 316 7.43 17.19 17.11
C GLU A 316 5.99 16.90 16.66
N THR A 317 5.70 17.06 15.36
CA THR A 317 4.36 16.86 14.81
C THR A 317 4.15 15.40 14.43
N GLN A 318 3.05 14.83 14.92
CA GLN A 318 2.55 13.54 14.49
C GLN A 318 1.63 13.74 13.29
N MET A 319 1.84 13.02 12.20
CA MET A 319 1.11 13.15 10.94
C MET A 319 0.36 11.84 10.62
N THR A 320 -0.94 11.94 10.38
CA THR A 320 -1.83 10.80 10.14
C THR A 320 -2.37 10.84 8.72
N LEU A 321 -2.40 9.69 8.03
CA LEU A 321 -3.05 9.58 6.73
C LEU A 321 -4.53 9.94 6.86
N THR A 322 -5.02 10.89 6.07
CA THR A 322 -6.44 11.28 6.09
C THR A 322 -7.17 10.98 4.80
N GLN A 323 -6.46 10.92 3.68
CA GLN A 323 -7.06 10.76 2.37
C GLN A 323 -6.06 10.14 1.41
N MET A 324 -6.57 9.36 0.46
CA MET A 324 -5.86 9.00 -0.76
C MET A 324 -6.70 9.38 -1.97
N ASP A 325 -6.05 9.91 -3.00
CA ASP A 325 -6.70 10.25 -4.26
C ASP A 325 -5.75 10.16 -5.45
N TRP A 326 -6.34 10.22 -6.64
CA TRP A 326 -5.63 10.40 -7.89
C TRP A 326 -5.30 11.86 -8.11
N SER A 327 -4.03 12.16 -8.38
CA SER A 327 -3.58 13.44 -8.90
C SER A 327 -2.83 13.20 -10.22
N GLY A 328 -3.52 13.36 -11.34
CA GLY A 328 -2.99 13.01 -12.66
C GLY A 328 -2.65 11.52 -12.77
N LEU A 329 -1.37 11.22 -13.04
CA LEU A 329 -0.82 9.85 -13.12
C LEU A 329 -0.14 9.41 -11.82
N SER A 330 -0.56 9.96 -10.68
CA SER A 330 0.00 9.61 -9.39
C SER A 330 -1.09 9.32 -8.38
N LEU A 331 -0.88 8.27 -7.59
CA LEU A 331 -1.67 7.99 -6.40
C LEU A 331 -1.05 8.78 -5.24
N SER A 332 -1.82 9.69 -4.65
CA SER A 332 -1.36 10.62 -3.62
C SER A 332 -1.98 10.30 -2.28
N ALA A 333 -1.15 10.18 -1.26
CA ALA A 333 -1.51 10.03 0.13
C ALA A 333 -1.32 11.37 0.86
N HIS A 334 -2.38 11.83 1.52
CA HIS A 334 -2.42 13.12 2.22
C HIS A 334 -2.34 12.90 3.72
N PHE A 335 -1.31 13.46 4.32
CA PHE A 335 -1.07 13.37 5.75
C PHE A 335 -1.31 14.73 6.39
N LEU A 336 -2.18 14.73 7.40
CA LEU A 336 -2.50 15.91 8.19
C LEU A 336 -2.05 15.71 9.64
N PRO A 337 -1.82 16.80 10.40
CA PRO A 337 -1.49 16.67 11.80
C PRO A 337 -2.50 15.81 12.56
N ALA A 338 -2.00 14.95 13.43
CA ALA A 338 -2.80 14.06 14.24
C ALA A 338 -3.79 14.88 15.08
N THR A 339 -5.04 14.40 15.13
CA THR A 339 -6.12 15.16 15.77
C THR A 339 -6.09 14.93 17.28
N THR A 340 -5.88 15.99 18.06
CA THR A 340 -6.01 15.96 19.52
C THR A 340 -7.49 16.11 19.87
N THR A 341 -7.99 15.19 20.69
CA THR A 341 -9.41 15.11 21.03
C THR A 341 -9.63 15.34 22.51
N ILE A 342 -10.61 16.17 22.84
CA ILE A 342 -11.02 16.50 24.20
C ILE A 342 -12.49 16.10 24.32
N ARG A 343 -12.79 15.15 25.21
CA ARG A 343 -14.13 14.63 25.41
C ARG A 343 -14.60 14.83 26.84
N ASN A 344 -15.86 15.20 26.98
CA ASN A 344 -16.52 15.20 28.28
C ASN A 344 -17.19 13.84 28.52
N ALA A 345 -16.56 12.99 29.32
CA ALA A 345 -17.08 11.69 29.69
C ALA A 345 -17.84 11.71 31.04
N SER A 346 -18.09 12.90 31.60
CA SER A 346 -18.89 13.10 32.80
C SER A 346 -20.35 13.42 32.47
N ASP A 347 -21.18 13.50 33.50
CA ASP A 347 -22.58 13.93 33.48
C ASP A 347 -22.76 15.44 33.71
N GLU A 348 -21.68 16.18 33.91
CA GLU A 348 -21.68 17.63 34.11
C GLU A 348 -21.19 18.37 32.87
N THR A 349 -21.66 19.60 32.68
CA THR A 349 -21.11 20.48 31.62
C THR A 349 -19.80 21.09 32.07
N ILE A 350 -18.76 20.99 31.24
CA ILE A 350 -17.44 21.54 31.54
C ILE A 350 -17.14 22.74 30.66
N SER A 351 -16.39 23.71 31.21
CA SER A 351 -15.84 24.82 30.44
C SER A 351 -14.31 24.84 30.53
N TYR A 352 -13.65 25.17 29.43
CA TYR A 352 -12.19 25.17 29.34
C TYR A 352 -11.69 26.16 28.28
N LEU A 353 -10.38 26.42 28.33
CA LEU A 353 -9.66 27.20 27.33
C LEU A 353 -8.47 26.39 26.82
N VAL A 354 -8.07 26.65 25.58
CA VAL A 354 -6.85 26.08 24.99
C VAL A 354 -5.98 27.15 24.37
N ARG A 355 -4.68 26.88 24.26
CA ARG A 355 -3.74 27.68 23.46
C ARG A 355 -2.67 26.78 22.84
N GLY A 356 -2.12 27.20 21.70
CA GLY A 356 -0.84 26.69 21.21
C GLY A 356 0.34 27.49 21.80
N PRO A 357 1.58 27.13 21.45
CA PRO A 357 2.80 27.74 21.99
C PRO A 357 2.85 29.27 21.77
N ASP A 358 2.55 29.70 20.54
CA ASP A 358 2.63 31.11 20.11
C ASP A 358 1.26 31.80 20.02
N SER A 359 0.20 31.14 20.52
CA SER A 359 -1.16 31.67 20.44
C SER A 359 -1.64 32.30 21.75
N ARG A 360 -2.56 33.26 21.63
CA ARG A 360 -3.38 33.68 22.79
C ARG A 360 -4.29 32.53 23.21
N TRP A 361 -4.75 32.58 24.46
CA TRP A 361 -5.84 31.71 24.93
C TRP A 361 -7.07 31.87 24.04
N SER A 362 -7.74 30.76 23.75
CA SER A 362 -9.02 30.72 23.06
C SER A 362 -10.09 31.48 23.84
N LYS A 363 -11.27 31.66 23.23
CA LYS A 363 -12.48 31.95 23.99
C LYS A 363 -12.83 30.74 24.88
N VAL A 364 -13.57 30.97 25.95
CA VAL A 364 -14.12 29.89 26.78
C VAL A 364 -14.98 28.99 25.89
N ARG A 365 -14.68 27.70 25.92
CA ARG A 365 -15.45 26.65 25.25
C ARG A 365 -16.17 25.83 26.29
N THR A 366 -17.31 25.30 25.92
CA THR A 366 -18.16 24.49 26.79
C THR A 366 -18.44 23.15 26.11
N LEU A 367 -18.34 22.05 26.85
CA LEU A 367 -18.67 20.70 26.41
C LEU A 367 -19.78 20.16 27.31
N VAL A 368 -20.94 19.83 26.74
CA VAL A 368 -21.98 19.12 27.49
C VAL A 368 -21.60 17.63 27.64
N PRO A 369 -22.28 16.86 28.51
CA PRO A 369 -22.02 15.43 28.67
C PRO A 369 -22.01 14.68 27.33
N GLY A 370 -20.93 13.94 27.06
CA GLY A 370 -20.75 13.18 25.83
C GLY A 370 -20.15 13.97 24.66
N ASP A 371 -20.12 15.30 24.71
CA ASP A 371 -19.58 16.12 23.63
C ASP A 371 -18.07 15.98 23.47
N VAL A 372 -17.61 16.30 22.26
CA VAL A 372 -16.22 16.23 21.84
C VAL A 372 -15.79 17.53 21.17
N SER A 373 -14.57 17.97 21.47
CA SER A 373 -13.85 18.99 20.71
C SER A 373 -12.59 18.41 20.10
N THR A 374 -12.32 18.75 18.85
CA THR A 374 -11.17 18.26 18.10
C THR A 374 -10.27 19.41 17.69
N TYR A 375 -8.95 19.16 17.70
CA TYR A 375 -7.94 20.14 17.36
C TYR A 375 -6.87 19.52 16.46
N ARG A 376 -6.55 20.21 15.37
CA ARG A 376 -5.57 19.78 14.37
C ARG A 376 -4.54 20.88 14.17
N THR A 377 -3.55 20.93 15.07
CA THR A 377 -2.58 22.04 15.11
C THR A 377 -1.13 21.59 14.91
N GLY A 378 -0.85 20.29 15.01
CA GLY A 378 0.50 19.72 14.86
C GLY A 378 1.49 20.07 15.97
N THR A 379 1.13 21.00 16.86
CA THR A 379 1.92 21.41 18.03
C THR A 379 1.20 21.03 19.32
N GLU A 380 1.95 20.93 20.43
CA GLU A 380 1.36 20.74 21.75
C GLU A 380 0.37 21.87 22.07
N LEU A 381 -0.80 21.51 22.60
CA LEU A 381 -1.76 22.47 23.13
C LEU A 381 -1.67 22.50 24.64
N THR A 382 -1.85 23.68 25.24
CA THR A 382 -2.09 23.78 26.69
C THR A 382 -3.58 23.92 26.94
N LEU A 383 -4.16 23.01 27.73
CA LEU A 383 -5.51 23.14 28.26
C LEU A 383 -5.48 23.79 29.64
N ARG A 384 -6.48 24.64 29.90
CA ARG A 384 -6.78 25.17 31.22
C ARG A 384 -8.28 25.01 31.50
N PRO A 385 -8.66 24.32 32.59
CA PRO A 385 -10.05 24.30 33.05
C PRO A 385 -10.54 25.72 33.34
N HIS A 386 -11.77 26.02 32.98
CA HIS A 386 -12.45 27.25 33.41
C HIS A 386 -13.33 26.93 34.62
N LEU A 387 -12.68 26.46 35.68
CA LEU A 387 -13.29 26.24 36.98
C LEU A 387 -12.79 27.33 37.92
N ASP A 388 -13.70 27.90 38.72
CA ASP A 388 -13.37 28.95 39.67
C ASP A 388 -12.19 28.48 40.55
N TRP A 389 -11.05 29.16 40.42
CA TRP A 389 -9.83 29.03 41.25
C TRP A 389 -8.84 27.88 40.96
N GLN A 390 -9.04 27.04 39.94
CA GLN A 390 -8.03 26.05 39.51
C GLN A 390 -7.21 26.52 38.30
N PHE A 391 -5.88 26.51 38.43
CA PHE A 391 -4.93 26.98 37.40
C PHE A 391 -4.08 25.86 36.81
N ASP A 392 -4.44 24.60 37.03
CA ASP A 392 -3.67 23.48 36.50
C ASP A 392 -3.67 23.55 34.97
N MET A 393 -2.47 23.75 34.42
CA MET A 393 -2.22 23.77 32.99
C MET A 393 -1.84 22.36 32.59
N ILE A 394 -2.61 21.80 31.66
CA ILE A 394 -2.42 20.42 31.21
C ILE A 394 -1.87 20.47 29.80
N PRO A 395 -0.63 20.00 29.57
CA PRO A 395 -0.11 19.83 28.22
C PRO A 395 -0.89 18.71 27.52
N LEU A 396 -1.29 18.98 26.28
CA LEU A 396 -2.00 18.06 25.40
C LEU A 396 -1.10 17.81 24.18
N PRO A 397 -0.30 16.73 24.20
CA PRO A 397 0.52 16.38 23.04
C PRO A 397 -0.33 16.15 21.78
N PRO A 398 0.21 16.40 20.57
CA PRO A 398 -0.51 16.15 19.31
C PRO A 398 -1.01 14.71 19.21
N GLY A 399 -2.22 14.52 18.65
CA GLY A 399 -2.77 13.18 18.40
C GLY A 399 -3.24 12.42 19.65
N THR A 400 -3.34 13.06 20.81
CA THR A 400 -3.80 12.43 22.04
C THR A 400 -5.30 12.62 22.29
N THR A 401 -5.93 11.66 22.98
CA THR A 401 -7.31 11.76 23.45
C THR A 401 -7.34 11.95 24.96
N TRP A 402 -8.04 12.99 25.39
CA TRP A 402 -8.20 13.35 26.79
C TRP A 402 -9.67 13.35 27.18
N GLU A 403 -9.98 12.66 28.27
CA GLU A 403 -11.33 12.59 28.81
C GLU A 403 -11.40 13.30 30.17
N TRP A 404 -12.41 14.12 30.33
CA TRP A 404 -12.83 14.59 31.65
C TRP A 404 -13.78 13.57 32.26
N ARG A 405 -13.40 13.02 33.42
CA ARG A 405 -14.22 12.06 34.17
C ARG A 405 -14.50 12.58 35.57
N SER A 406 -15.72 12.37 36.05
CA SER A 406 -16.04 12.57 37.47
C SER A 406 -15.56 11.33 38.23
N ALA A 407 -14.68 11.50 39.22
CA ALA A 407 -14.38 10.40 40.13
C ALA A 407 -15.66 10.09 40.93
N GLY A 408 -16.02 8.82 41.04
CA GLY A 408 -17.26 8.36 41.70
C GLY A 408 -17.48 8.82 43.15
N ASP A 409 -16.50 9.47 43.77
CA ASP A 409 -16.67 10.32 44.94
C ASP A 409 -16.42 11.80 44.55
N SER A 410 -17.42 12.64 44.82
CA SER A 410 -17.71 13.98 44.27
C SER A 410 -16.67 15.10 44.45
N LYS A 411 -15.37 14.81 44.58
CA LYS A 411 -14.33 15.82 44.83
C LYS A 411 -13.04 15.70 44.00
N SER A 412 -12.96 14.79 43.03
CA SER A 412 -11.76 14.72 42.16
C SER A 412 -12.10 14.43 40.69
N ALA A 413 -12.83 15.35 40.06
CA ALA A 413 -12.91 15.35 38.60
C ALA A 413 -11.54 15.75 38.03
N SER A 414 -11.07 15.02 37.01
CA SER A 414 -9.75 15.26 36.43
C SER A 414 -9.70 14.90 34.95
N TRP A 415 -8.78 15.55 34.24
CA TRP A 415 -8.42 15.19 32.87
C TRP A 415 -7.50 13.98 32.89
N THR A 416 -7.90 12.92 32.20
CA THR A 416 -7.10 11.72 32.05
C THR A 416 -6.79 11.53 30.58
N GLN A 417 -5.53 11.37 30.23
CA GLN A 417 -5.16 10.87 28.91
C GLN A 417 -5.61 9.42 28.82
N VAL A 418 -6.43 9.12 27.82
CA VAL A 418 -6.93 7.77 27.62
C VAL A 418 -6.00 7.09 26.64
N ALA A 419 -5.40 5.98 27.06
CA ALA A 419 -4.71 5.09 26.14
C ALA A 419 -5.71 4.65 25.05
N PRO A 420 -5.27 4.51 23.79
CA PRO A 420 -6.16 4.07 22.73
C PRO A 420 -6.87 2.78 23.15
N LEU A 421 -8.15 2.67 22.79
CA LEU A 421 -8.86 1.40 22.89
C LEU A 421 -8.12 0.42 21.99
N GLN A 422 -7.26 -0.43 22.54
CA GLN A 422 -6.79 -1.58 21.80
C GLN A 422 -8.01 -2.43 21.53
N VAL A 423 -8.48 -2.40 20.29
CA VAL A 423 -9.41 -3.42 19.80
C VAL A 423 -8.62 -4.71 19.88
N SER A 424 -8.89 -5.51 20.91
CA SER A 424 -8.41 -6.89 20.99
C SER A 424 -8.85 -7.56 19.70
N THR A 425 -7.91 -7.81 18.80
CA THR A 425 -8.03 -8.91 17.86
C THR A 425 -8.30 -10.13 18.74
N ALA A 426 -9.54 -10.60 18.71
CA ALA A 426 -9.87 -11.85 19.37
C ALA A 426 -8.91 -12.89 18.79
N ALA A 427 -8.02 -13.40 19.63
CA ALA A 427 -7.22 -14.55 19.29
C ALA A 427 -8.19 -15.64 18.83
N VAL A 428 -8.10 -16.00 17.56
CA VAL A 428 -8.61 -17.28 17.08
C VAL A 428 -7.79 -18.32 17.82
N THR A 429 -8.37 -18.85 18.89
CA THR A 429 -7.86 -20.06 19.54
C THR A 429 -8.05 -21.22 18.58
N ASP A 430 -7.05 -21.48 17.77
CA ASP A 430 -6.81 -22.80 17.20
C ASP A 430 -6.31 -23.72 18.33
N THR A 431 -7.21 -24.54 18.86
CA THR A 431 -6.85 -25.79 19.51
C THR A 431 -8.02 -26.77 19.43
N GLU A 432 -8.08 -27.56 18.36
CA GLU A 432 -8.50 -28.97 18.45
C GLU A 432 -7.57 -29.81 17.57
N THR A 433 -6.51 -30.32 18.21
CA THR A 433 -5.78 -31.49 17.72
C THR A 433 -6.56 -32.74 18.12
N PRO A 434 -7.03 -33.59 17.20
CA PRO A 434 -7.64 -34.85 17.58
C PRO A 434 -6.56 -35.81 18.06
N GLN A 435 -6.68 -36.17 19.34
CA GLN A 435 -5.86 -37.17 20.01
C GLN A 435 -6.24 -38.56 19.46
N ALA A 436 -5.27 -39.23 18.84
CA ALA A 436 -5.37 -40.65 18.52
C ALA A 436 -5.52 -41.45 19.81
N ALA A 437 -6.62 -42.20 19.91
CA ALA A 437 -6.78 -43.26 20.89
C ALA A 437 -6.69 -44.60 20.17
N ASN A 438 -5.68 -45.38 20.57
CA ASN A 438 -5.59 -46.81 20.35
C ASN A 438 -6.85 -47.51 20.88
N GLU A 439 -7.47 -48.35 20.05
CA GLU A 439 -7.80 -49.76 20.33
C GLU A 439 -8.20 -50.48 19.03
#